data_AF-A0A0P6RPV2-F1
#
_entry.id   AF-A0A0P6RPV2-F1
#
_cell.length_a   1.000
_cell.length_b   1.000
_cell.length_c   1.000
_cell.angle_alpha   90.00
_cell.angle_beta   90.00
_cell.angle_gamma   90.00
#
_symmetry.space_group_name_H-M   'P 1'
#
loop_
_entity.id
_entity.type
_entity.pdbx_description
1 polymer ?
#
loop_
_entity_poly.entity_id
_entity_poly.type
_entity_poly.pdbx_seq_one_letter_code
_entity_poly.pdbx_strand_id
1 'polypeptide(L)'
;MLSFDFDGRRYEGWTEEDARRAGVPADVIASAKLDARRGAVSAECRRRIYSVASVEAQMNMATAVALVSGKAEADRTDDDNTVLNGVQVALAWVSDMRAAFEDLAADPDADFLSDAAWPALPPEIPPLIDRF
;
A
#
# COMPACT_ATOMS: atom_id res chain seq x y z
N MET A 1 17.82 5.40 -6.33
CA MET A 1 18.56 6.67 -6.25
C MET A 1 18.14 7.39 -4.99
N LEU A 2 19.02 8.20 -4.42
CA LEU A 2 18.78 8.96 -3.19
C LEU A 2 18.28 10.37 -3.51
N SER A 3 17.42 10.87 -2.64
CA SER A 3 17.02 12.27 -2.57
C SER A 3 17.09 12.73 -1.12
N PHE A 4 17.72 13.88 -0.86
CA PHE A 4 17.92 14.40 0.50
C PHE A 4 18.24 15.90 0.48
N ASP A 5 18.04 16.55 1.63
CA ASP A 5 18.43 17.94 1.85
C ASP A 5 19.69 17.98 2.73
N PHE A 6 20.71 18.73 2.30
CA PHE A 6 21.96 18.92 3.04
C PHE A 6 22.55 20.31 2.75
N ASP A 7 23.08 20.98 3.78
CA ASP A 7 23.69 22.32 3.66
C ASP A 7 22.82 23.35 2.89
N GLY A 8 21.52 23.35 3.16
CA GLY A 8 20.56 24.26 2.52
C GLY A 8 20.28 23.97 1.04
N ARG A 9 20.69 22.81 0.53
CA ARG A 9 20.48 22.38 -0.87
C ARG A 9 19.74 21.06 -0.92
N ARG A 10 18.92 20.91 -1.95
CA ARG A 10 18.23 19.67 -2.28
C ARG A 10 19.03 18.89 -3.33
N TYR A 11 19.27 17.61 -3.04
CA TYR A 11 19.97 16.68 -3.91
C TYR A 11 18.98 15.60 -4.37
N GLU A 12 18.95 15.32 -5.66
CA GLU A 12 18.04 14.32 -6.25
C GLU A 12 18.77 13.48 -7.28
N GLY A 13 18.48 12.18 -7.30
CA GLY A 13 19.12 11.29 -8.26
C GLY A 13 20.59 11.00 -7.91
N TRP A 14 20.92 10.92 -6.63
CA TRP A 14 22.31 10.64 -6.22
C TRP A 14 22.51 9.17 -5.90
N THR A 15 23.73 8.67 -6.12
CA THR A 15 24.16 7.39 -5.55
C THR A 15 24.74 7.61 -4.15
N GLU A 16 24.81 6.55 -3.36
CA GLU A 16 25.48 6.57 -2.06
C GLU A 16 26.97 6.95 -2.19
N GLU A 17 27.63 6.50 -3.26
CA GLU A 17 29.03 6.82 -3.53
C GLU A 17 29.22 8.31 -3.85
N ASP A 18 28.35 8.90 -4.69
CA ASP A 18 28.42 10.33 -5.01
C ASP A 18 28.21 11.18 -3.76
N ALA A 19 27.24 10.81 -2.91
CA ALA A 19 26.98 11.51 -1.66
C ALA A 19 28.19 11.46 -0.72
N ARG A 20 28.83 10.28 -0.56
CA ARG A 20 30.07 10.15 0.21
C ARG A 20 31.20 11.00 -0.37
N ARG A 21 31.37 10.98 -1.69
CA ARG A 21 32.43 11.75 -2.38
C ARG A 21 32.24 13.25 -2.21
N ALA A 22 30.99 13.72 -2.12
CA ALA A 22 30.65 15.10 -1.85
C ALA A 22 30.73 15.49 -0.36
N GLY A 23 31.15 14.58 0.52
CA GLY A 23 31.30 14.85 1.95
C GLY A 23 29.97 14.89 2.72
N VAL A 24 28.90 14.31 2.17
CA VAL A 24 27.62 14.21 2.86
C VAL A 24 27.78 13.29 4.09
N PRO A 25 27.32 13.70 5.28
CA PRO A 25 27.40 12.90 6.50
C PRO A 25 26.72 11.53 6.37
N ALA A 26 27.26 10.53 7.06
CA ALA A 26 26.79 9.15 6.98
C ALA A 26 25.34 8.98 7.48
N ASP A 27 24.92 9.77 8.46
CA ASP A 27 23.56 9.81 9.00
C ASP A 27 22.56 10.39 7.99
N VAL A 28 22.92 11.44 7.25
CA VAL A 28 22.11 11.99 6.15
C VAL A 28 21.93 10.95 5.04
N ILE A 29 23.01 10.26 4.67
CA ILE A 29 22.97 9.17 3.69
C ILE A 29 22.09 8.02 4.18
N ALA A 30 22.22 7.62 5.46
CA ALA A 30 21.41 6.55 6.04
C ALA A 30 19.92 6.90 6.04
N SER A 31 19.56 8.13 6.41
CA SER A 31 18.19 8.63 6.33
C SER A 31 17.67 8.59 4.89
N ALA A 32 18.45 9.08 3.93
CA ALA A 32 18.07 9.08 2.51
C ALA A 32 17.83 7.66 1.97
N LYS A 33 18.61 6.68 2.43
CA LYS A 33 18.43 5.27 2.08
C LYS A 33 17.14 4.69 2.66
N LEU A 34 16.82 5.02 3.91
CA LEU A 34 15.58 4.61 4.55
C LEU A 34 14.36 5.20 3.83
N ASP A 35 14.43 6.48 3.45
CA ASP A 35 13.37 7.14 2.68
C ASP A 35 13.19 6.52 1.30
N ALA A 36 14.30 6.25 0.59
CA ALA A 36 14.27 5.58 -0.71
C ALA A 36 13.66 4.17 -0.59
N ARG A 37 13.99 3.42 0.46
CA ARG A 37 13.39 2.11 0.74
C ARG A 37 11.90 2.25 1.01
N ARG A 38 11.49 3.13 1.92
CA ARG A 38 10.08 3.37 2.25
C ARG A 38 9.28 3.74 1.00
N GLY A 39 9.84 4.56 0.11
CA GLY A 39 9.25 4.87 -1.20
C GLY A 39 9.05 3.63 -2.09
N ALA A 40 10.05 2.77 -2.18
CA ALA A 40 10.00 1.53 -2.97
C ALA A 40 8.96 0.52 -2.42
N VAL A 41 8.96 0.28 -1.10
CA VAL A 41 7.98 -0.61 -0.45
C VAL A 41 6.56 -0.05 -0.59
N SER A 42 6.39 1.28 -0.49
CA SER A 42 5.08 1.93 -0.70
C SER A 42 4.57 1.75 -2.14
N ALA A 43 5.44 1.89 -3.13
CA ALA A 43 5.09 1.67 -4.53
C ALA A 43 4.65 0.21 -4.78
N GLU A 44 5.35 -0.74 -4.18
CA GLU A 44 5.03 -2.16 -4.29
C GLU A 44 3.71 -2.52 -3.59
N CYS A 45 3.48 -2.03 -2.38
CA CYS A 45 2.22 -2.19 -1.65
C CYS A 45 1.02 -1.71 -2.52
N ARG A 46 1.14 -0.51 -3.11
CA ARG A 46 0.12 0.04 -4.00
C ARG A 46 -0.07 -0.80 -5.26
N ARG A 47 1.01 -1.24 -5.90
CA ARG A 47 0.95 -2.10 -7.09
C ARG A 47 0.15 -3.37 -6.79
N ARG A 48 0.43 -4.02 -5.66
CA ARG A 48 -0.26 -5.26 -5.22
C ARG A 48 -1.75 -5.03 -4.95
N ILE A 49 -2.11 -3.96 -4.25
CA ILE A 49 -3.53 -3.61 -4.02
C ILE A 49 -4.25 -3.34 -5.35
N TYR A 50 -3.64 -2.56 -6.24
CA TYR A 50 -4.27 -2.21 -7.52
C TYR A 50 -4.29 -3.36 -8.54
N SER A 51 -3.40 -4.35 -8.42
CA SER A 51 -3.50 -5.57 -9.22
C SER A 51 -4.68 -6.45 -8.84
N VAL A 52 -5.21 -6.29 -7.62
CA VAL A 52 -6.39 -7.01 -7.13
C VAL A 52 -7.65 -6.24 -7.48
N ALA A 53 -7.74 -4.98 -7.04
CA ALA A 53 -8.88 -4.11 -7.32
C ALA A 53 -8.41 -2.84 -8.01
N SER A 54 -8.82 -2.65 -9.27
CA SER A 54 -8.57 -1.40 -9.99
C SER A 54 -9.19 -0.21 -9.25
N VAL A 55 -8.74 1.01 -9.57
CA VAL A 55 -9.34 2.23 -9.01
C VAL A 55 -10.84 2.30 -9.31
N GLU A 56 -11.24 1.88 -10.51
CA GLU A 56 -12.64 1.81 -10.94
C GLU A 56 -13.44 0.81 -10.09
N ALA A 57 -12.93 -0.42 -9.92
CA ALA A 57 -13.56 -1.42 -9.07
C ALA A 57 -13.70 -0.93 -7.62
N GLN A 58 -12.68 -0.27 -7.08
CA GLN A 58 -12.74 0.33 -5.73
C GLN A 58 -13.83 1.40 -5.62
N MET A 59 -13.98 2.26 -6.63
CA MET A 59 -15.05 3.27 -6.66
C MET A 59 -16.44 2.65 -6.75
N ASN A 60 -16.60 1.61 -7.57
CA ASN A 60 -17.85 0.87 -7.72
C ASN A 60 -18.24 0.17 -6.41
N MET A 61 -17.28 -0.49 -5.74
CA MET A 61 -17.46 -1.10 -4.42
C MET A 61 -17.87 -0.06 -3.36
N ALA A 62 -17.19 1.09 -3.31
CA ALA A 62 -17.52 2.16 -2.37
C ALA A 62 -18.93 2.73 -2.62
N THR A 63 -19.31 2.89 -3.88
CA THR A 63 -20.65 3.36 -4.28
C THR A 63 -21.72 2.35 -3.87
N ALA A 64 -21.48 1.05 -4.12
CA ALA A 64 -22.40 -0.02 -3.70
C ALA A 64 -22.58 -0.02 -2.18
N VAL A 65 -21.49 0.03 -1.41
CA VAL A 65 -21.54 0.13 0.06
C VAL A 65 -22.34 1.35 0.52
N ALA A 66 -22.16 2.51 -0.11
CA ALA A 66 -22.91 3.72 0.25
C ALA A 66 -24.42 3.55 0.00
N LEU A 67 -24.80 2.97 -1.14
CA LEU A 67 -26.20 2.68 -1.46
C LEU A 67 -26.83 1.70 -0.47
N VAL A 68 -26.12 0.62 -0.13
CA VAL A 68 -26.60 -0.37 0.84
C VAL A 68 -26.69 0.23 2.24
N SER A 69 -25.69 1.01 2.65
CA SER A 69 -25.65 1.64 3.97
C SER A 69 -26.78 2.65 4.18
N GLY A 70 -27.30 3.24 3.09
CA GLY A 70 -28.47 4.11 3.12
C GLY A 70 -29.81 3.40 3.36
N LYS A 71 -29.86 2.06 3.23
CA LYS A 71 -31.06 1.26 3.52
C LYS A 71 -31.19 1.02 5.03
N ALA A 72 -32.42 1.01 5.53
CA ALA A 72 -32.68 0.48 6.87
C ALA A 72 -32.28 -1.00 6.90
N GLU A 73 -31.79 -1.48 8.05
CA GLU A 73 -31.30 -2.86 8.17
C GLU A 73 -32.37 -3.90 7.80
N ALA A 74 -33.63 -3.65 8.18
CA ALA A 74 -34.77 -4.51 7.85
C ALA A 74 -35.09 -4.59 6.34
N ASP A 75 -34.62 -3.61 5.55
CA ASP A 75 -34.83 -3.54 4.11
C ASP A 75 -33.63 -4.09 3.31
N ARG A 76 -32.57 -4.55 3.98
CA ARG A 76 -31.38 -5.12 3.33
C ARG A 76 -31.66 -6.54 2.87
N THR A 77 -31.27 -6.83 1.64
CA THR A 77 -31.30 -8.17 1.08
C THR A 77 -30.07 -8.99 1.51
N ASP A 78 -30.09 -10.30 1.27
CA ASP A 78 -28.90 -11.14 1.49
C ASP A 78 -27.71 -10.70 0.61
N ASP A 79 -28.00 -10.19 -0.59
CA ASP A 79 -26.99 -9.65 -1.49
C ASP A 79 -26.38 -8.35 -0.94
N ASP A 80 -27.20 -7.46 -0.38
CA ASP A 80 -26.74 -6.25 0.31
C ASP A 80 -25.74 -6.60 1.43
N ASN A 81 -26.08 -7.58 2.27
CA ASN A 81 -25.21 -8.05 3.35
C ASN A 81 -23.94 -8.71 2.82
N THR A 82 -24.02 -9.42 1.69
CA THR A 82 -22.85 -9.99 1.02
C THR A 82 -21.88 -8.90 0.55
N VAL A 83 -22.38 -7.82 -0.04
CA VAL A 83 -21.56 -6.66 -0.45
C VAL A 83 -20.91 -6.00 0.77
N LEU A 84 -21.66 -5.72 1.83
CA LEU A 84 -21.12 -5.09 3.05
C LEU A 84 -20.01 -5.93 3.68
N ASN A 85 -20.26 -7.23 3.88
CA ASN A 85 -19.30 -8.15 4.48
C ASN A 85 -18.05 -8.30 3.61
N GLY A 86 -18.23 -8.46 2.30
CA GLY A 86 -17.13 -8.57 1.36
C GLY A 86 -16.24 -7.33 1.36
N VAL A 87 -16.82 -6.13 1.33
CA VAL A 87 -16.02 -4.89 1.38
C VAL A 87 -15.32 -4.73 2.73
N GLN A 88 -15.95 -5.13 3.83
CA GLN A 88 -15.27 -5.14 5.13
C GLN A 88 -14.03 -6.05 5.13
N VAL A 89 -14.12 -7.25 4.54
CA VAL A 89 -12.96 -8.16 4.38
C VAL A 89 -11.89 -7.53 3.49
N ALA A 90 -12.28 -6.89 2.38
CA ALA A 90 -11.33 -6.19 1.51
C ALA A 90 -10.61 -5.05 2.23
N LEU A 91 -11.32 -4.24 3.02
CA LEU A 91 -10.73 -3.16 3.81
C LEU A 91 -9.80 -3.68 4.91
N ALA A 92 -10.15 -4.80 5.55
CA ALA A 92 -9.28 -5.45 6.53
C ALA A 92 -7.97 -5.91 5.88
N TRP A 93 -8.03 -6.57 4.73
CA TRP A 93 -6.84 -6.96 3.98
C TRP A 93 -5.98 -5.76 3.55
N VAL A 94 -6.59 -4.65 3.11
CA VAL A 94 -5.85 -3.40 2.80
C VAL A 94 -5.17 -2.84 4.06
N SER A 95 -5.79 -2.95 5.23
CA SER A 95 -5.18 -2.58 6.50
C SER A 95 -3.96 -3.45 6.81
N ASP A 96 -4.08 -4.77 6.63
CA ASP A 96 -2.96 -5.70 6.83
C ASP A 96 -1.82 -5.44 5.85
N MET A 97 -2.12 -5.12 4.58
CA MET A 97 -1.12 -4.71 3.57
C MET A 97 -0.37 -3.45 3.99
N ARG A 98 -1.04 -2.50 4.64
CA ARG A 98 -0.42 -1.27 5.17
C ARG A 98 0.42 -1.54 6.41
N ALA A 99 0.03 -2.48 7.26
CA ALA A 99 0.84 -2.92 8.40
C ALA A 99 2.12 -3.62 7.91
N ALA A 100 2.01 -4.55 6.96
CA ALA A 100 3.16 -5.20 6.34
C ALA A 100 4.11 -4.19 5.67
N PHE A 101 3.59 -3.12 5.06
CA PHE A 101 4.40 -2.03 4.54
C PHE A 101 5.28 -1.39 5.63
N GLU A 102 4.76 -1.14 6.84
CA GLU A 102 5.55 -0.52 7.92
C GLU A 102 6.71 -1.42 8.35
N ASP A 103 6.43 -2.72 8.53
CA ASP A 103 7.45 -3.72 8.92
C ASP A 103 8.53 -3.85 7.84
N LEU A 104 8.11 -4.01 6.57
CA LEU A 104 9.02 -4.16 5.44
C LEU A 104 9.83 -2.89 5.15
N ALA A 105 9.24 -1.71 5.35
CA ALA A 105 9.96 -0.45 5.18
C ALA A 105 11.03 -0.23 6.26
N ALA A 106 10.79 -0.72 7.47
CA ALA A 106 11.71 -0.59 8.60
C ALA A 106 12.92 -1.55 8.53
N ASP A 107 12.74 -2.75 8.00
CA ASP A 107 13.81 -3.75 7.87
C ASP A 107 14.55 -3.60 6.53
N PRO A 108 15.81 -3.12 6.49
CA PRO A 108 16.57 -2.94 5.25
C PRO A 108 16.86 -4.25 4.50
N ASP A 109 16.84 -5.39 5.18
CA ASP A 109 17.19 -6.70 4.64
C ASP A 109 15.97 -7.51 4.19
N ALA A 110 14.75 -7.08 4.56
CA ALA A 110 13.52 -7.73 4.12
C ALA A 110 13.34 -7.65 2.59
N ASP A 111 13.02 -8.79 1.98
CA ASP A 111 12.68 -8.89 0.57
C ASP A 111 11.20 -8.55 0.35
N PHE A 112 10.91 -7.26 0.20
CA PHE A 112 9.55 -6.77 -0.06
C PHE A 112 9.04 -7.10 -1.47
N LEU A 113 9.86 -7.67 -2.36
CA LEU A 113 9.42 -8.13 -3.68
C LEU A 113 8.86 -9.55 -3.64
N SER A 114 9.19 -10.33 -2.60
CA SER A 114 8.64 -11.66 -2.38
C SER A 114 7.16 -11.61 -2.07
N ASP A 115 6.36 -12.46 -2.71
CA ASP A 115 4.93 -12.60 -2.39
C ASP A 115 4.70 -13.06 -0.95
N ALA A 116 5.61 -13.85 -0.39
CA ALA A 116 5.53 -14.34 0.97
C ALA A 116 5.71 -13.24 2.03
N ALA A 117 6.21 -12.06 1.64
CA ALA A 117 6.36 -10.91 2.52
C ALA A 117 5.05 -10.17 2.77
N TRP A 118 3.99 -10.47 2.01
CA TRP A 118 2.72 -9.76 2.04
C TRP A 118 1.58 -10.65 2.52
N PRO A 119 0.55 -10.07 3.15
CA PRO A 119 -0.68 -10.77 3.48
C PRO A 119 -1.29 -11.47 2.25
N ALA A 120 -1.60 -12.75 2.40
CA ALA A 120 -2.32 -13.49 1.37
C ALA A 120 -3.67 -12.82 1.09
N LEU A 121 -4.08 -12.79 -0.17
CA LEU A 121 -5.38 -12.27 -0.57
C LEU A 121 -6.50 -13.21 -0.08
N PRO A 122 -7.45 -12.74 0.75
CA PRO A 122 -8.62 -13.54 1.12
C PRO A 122 -9.40 -14.04 -0.11
N PRO A 123 -9.79 -15.33 -0.15
CA PRO A 123 -10.47 -15.93 -1.30
C PRO A 123 -11.86 -15.34 -1.57
N GLU A 124 -12.45 -14.63 -0.60
CA GLU A 124 -13.75 -13.96 -0.71
C GLU A 124 -13.68 -12.64 -1.51
N ILE A 125 -12.48 -12.05 -1.65
CA ILE A 125 -12.31 -10.74 -2.30
C ILE A 125 -12.40 -10.82 -3.83
N PRO A 126 -11.74 -11.75 -4.55
CA PRO A 126 -11.84 -11.80 -6.01
C PRO A 126 -13.29 -11.93 -6.53
N PRO A 127 -14.13 -12.85 -5.99
CA PRO A 127 -15.52 -12.96 -6.44
C PRO A 127 -16.35 -11.69 -6.18
N LEU A 128 -16.02 -10.93 -5.13
CA LEU A 128 -16.67 -9.64 -4.86
C LEU A 128 -16.25 -8.58 -5.89
N ILE A 129 -14.95 -8.53 -6.22
CA ILE A 129 -14.42 -7.57 -7.20
C ILE A 129 -14.99 -7.87 -8.59
N ASP A 130 -15.11 -9.13 -8.98
CA ASP A 130 -15.68 -9.52 -10.29
C ASP A 130 -17.14 -9.05 -10.50
N ARG A 131 -17.81 -8.57 -9.45
CA ARG A 131 -19.14 -7.94 -9.53
C ARG A 131 -19.10 -6.47 -9.99
N PHE A 132 -17.91 -5.87 -10.11
CA PHE A 132 -17.67 -4.44 -10.30
C PHE A 132 -16.64 -4.14 -11.39
#